data_AF-A0A438G1Y4-F1
#
_entry.id   AF-A0A438G1Y4-F1
#
_cell.length_a   1.000
_cell.length_b   1.000
_cell.length_c   1.000
_cell.angle_alpha   90.00
_cell.angle_beta   90.00
_cell.angle_gamma   90.00
#
_symmetry.space_group_name_H-M   'P 1'
#
loop_
_entity.id
_entity.type
_entity.pdbx_description
1 polymer ?
#
loop_
_entity_poly.entity_id
_entity_poly.type
_entity_poly.pdbx_seq_one_letter_code
_entity_poly.pdbx_strand_id
1 'polypeptide(L)'
;MASSDPERREDEDAAAAAEDEDTGAQVAPIVKLEEVAVTTGEEDEDAILDLKAKLYRFDKDGNQWKERGAGSVKLLKHKESGKVRLVMRQSKTLKICANHLVLPTMSVQEHAGNDKSCVWHATDFADGELKDELFCIRFASVERIWLCCEIL
;
A
#
# COMPACT_ATOMS: atom_id res chain seq x y z
N MET A 1 54.98 18.87 34.59
CA MET A 1 54.67 20.32 34.69
C MET A 1 53.74 20.61 33.51
N ALA A 2 52.42 20.66 33.67
CA ALA A 2 51.57 21.62 34.41
C ALA A 2 51.52 23.02 33.75
N SER A 3 50.43 23.27 33.01
CA SER A 3 49.64 24.53 32.92
C SER A 3 48.44 24.21 31.98
N SER A 4 47.20 23.98 32.46
CA SER A 4 46.13 24.90 32.92
C SER A 4 45.32 25.60 31.80
N ASP A 5 44.07 25.13 31.64
CA ASP A 5 42.83 25.51 30.92
C ASP A 5 42.41 27.02 30.92
N PRO A 6 41.26 27.50 30.36
CA PRO A 6 40.38 27.08 29.22
C PRO A 6 40.03 28.24 28.25
N GLU A 7 39.60 27.96 27.00
CA GLU A 7 38.71 28.89 26.29
C GLU A 7 37.54 28.18 25.58
N ARG A 8 36.36 28.59 26.03
CA ARG A 8 35.00 28.30 25.61
C ARG A 8 34.73 28.73 24.15
N ARG A 9 34.05 27.88 23.40
CA ARG A 9 32.99 28.32 22.47
C ARG A 9 32.04 27.17 22.16
N GLU A 10 30.83 27.33 22.68
CA GLU A 10 29.61 26.61 22.33
C GLU A 10 29.27 27.00 20.89
N ASP A 11 29.35 26.07 19.92
CA ASP A 11 28.72 26.23 18.61
C ASP A 11 27.30 25.63 18.69
N GLU A 12 26.43 26.34 19.41
CA GLU A 12 25.03 26.45 19.03
C GLU A 12 24.96 27.47 17.90
N ASP A 13 24.69 27.05 16.66
CA ASP A 13 24.00 27.98 15.77
C ASP A 13 23.07 27.28 14.78
N ALA A 14 21.80 27.63 14.98
CA ALA A 14 20.69 27.67 14.05
C ALA A 14 20.49 26.48 13.11
N ALA A 15 19.61 25.58 13.54
CA ALA A 15 18.56 25.11 12.65
C ALA A 15 17.88 26.34 12.03
N ALA A 16 18.29 26.70 10.81
CA ALA A 16 17.53 27.59 9.96
C ALA A 16 16.19 26.89 9.69
N ALA A 17 15.21 27.16 10.55
CA ALA A 17 13.82 26.99 10.21
C ALA A 17 13.64 27.74 8.89
N ALA A 18 13.35 27.00 7.82
CA ALA A 18 12.79 27.60 6.63
C ALA A 18 11.49 28.25 7.09
N GLU A 19 11.54 29.56 7.34
CA GLU A 19 10.36 30.36 7.55
C GLU A 19 9.53 30.19 6.27
N ASP A 20 8.41 29.49 6.40
CA ASP A 20 7.37 29.44 5.38
C ASP A 20 7.05 30.90 5.05
N GLU A 21 7.50 31.36 3.89
CA GLU A 21 7.28 32.73 3.42
C GLU A 21 5.79 32.84 3.08
N ASP A 22 4.97 33.15 4.09
CA ASP A 22 3.54 33.39 3.93
C ASP A 22 3.35 34.66 3.11
N THR A 23 3.15 34.49 1.81
CA THR A 23 2.89 35.57 0.84
C THR A 23 1.63 36.41 1.15
N GLY A 24 0.85 36.06 2.18
CA GLY A 24 -0.35 36.81 2.58
C GLY A 24 -1.47 36.78 1.53
N ALA A 25 -1.36 35.91 0.52
CA ALA A 25 -2.31 35.78 -0.55
C ALA A 25 -3.61 35.14 -0.03
N GLN A 26 -4.68 35.93 0.07
CA GLN A 26 -6.00 35.41 0.40
C GLN A 26 -6.62 34.72 -0.81
N VAL A 27 -6.56 33.39 -0.83
CA VAL A 27 -7.19 32.57 -1.87
C VAL A 27 -8.66 32.34 -1.50
N ALA A 28 -9.56 33.02 -2.20
CA ALA A 28 -11.00 32.77 -2.07
C ALA A 28 -11.34 31.36 -2.61
N PRO A 29 -12.18 30.57 -1.91
CA PRO A 29 -12.59 29.26 -2.39
C PRO A 29 -13.29 29.34 -3.75
N ILE A 30 -12.73 28.68 -4.77
CA ILE A 30 -13.33 28.65 -6.12
C ILE A 30 -14.62 27.81 -6.12
N VAL A 31 -14.66 26.77 -5.27
CA VAL A 31 -15.77 25.84 -5.17
C VAL A 31 -16.07 25.55 -3.70
N LYS A 32 -17.35 25.55 -3.34
CA LYS A 32 -17.83 25.05 -2.06
C LYS A 32 -18.22 23.59 -2.22
N LEU A 33 -17.54 22.70 -1.51
CA LEU A 33 -17.86 21.29 -1.49
C LEU A 33 -18.89 21.01 -0.38
N GLU A 34 -19.89 20.20 -0.69
CA GLU A 34 -20.78 19.65 0.33
C GLU A 34 -20.18 18.36 0.88
N GLU A 35 -20.37 18.14 2.18
CA GLU A 35 -19.99 16.88 2.80
C GLU A 35 -20.93 15.78 2.29
N VAL A 36 -20.35 14.71 1.73
CA VAL A 36 -21.09 13.56 1.23
C VAL A 36 -20.66 12.34 2.04
N ALA A 37 -21.64 11.56 2.48
CA ALA A 37 -21.36 10.28 3.13
C ALA A 37 -20.69 9.33 2.11
N VAL A 38 -19.49 8.84 2.44
CA VAL A 38 -18.74 7.93 1.59
C VAL A 38 -18.80 6.53 2.20
N THR A 39 -19.21 5.55 1.40
CA THR A 39 -19.15 4.13 1.73
C THR A 39 -17.85 3.52 1.20
N THR A 40 -17.32 2.50 1.86
CA THR A 40 -16.11 1.80 1.40
C THR A 40 -16.42 0.74 0.35
N GLY A 41 -17.67 0.25 0.34
CA GLY A 41 -18.10 -0.89 -0.47
C GLY A 41 -17.62 -2.23 0.10
N GLU A 42 -17.21 -2.26 1.36
CA GLU A 42 -16.70 -3.42 2.11
C GLU A 42 -17.65 -3.78 3.29
N GLU A 43 -18.81 -3.14 3.40
CA GLU A 43 -19.71 -3.24 4.57
C GLU A 43 -20.37 -4.62 4.74
N ASP A 44 -20.58 -5.35 3.64
CA ASP A 44 -21.21 -6.68 3.61
C ASP A 44 -20.19 -7.83 3.69
N GLU A 45 -18.95 -7.52 4.08
CA GLU A 45 -17.85 -8.47 4.10
C GLU A 45 -17.14 -8.49 5.46
N ASP A 46 -16.60 -9.65 5.81
CA ASP A 46 -15.75 -9.84 6.98
C ASP A 46 -14.29 -9.96 6.55
N ALA A 47 -13.41 -9.21 7.21
CA ALA A 47 -11.97 -9.30 6.97
C ALA A 47 -11.40 -10.57 7.61
N ILE A 48 -10.96 -11.51 6.79
CA ILE A 48 -10.24 -12.72 7.22
C ILE A 48 -8.77 -12.39 7.51
N LEU A 49 -8.22 -11.44 6.74
CA LEU A 49 -6.83 -11.03 6.80
C LEU A 49 -6.73 -9.52 6.55
N ASP A 50 -5.85 -8.84 7.27
CA ASP A 50 -5.46 -7.44 7.05
C ASP A 50 -3.97 -7.29 7.39
N LEU A 51 -3.14 -7.09 6.36
CA LEU A 51 -1.70 -7.01 6.51
C LEU A 51 -1.14 -5.84 5.70
N LYS A 52 -0.01 -5.30 6.16
CA LYS A 52 0.77 -4.34 5.37
C LYS A 52 1.65 -5.07 4.36
N ALA A 53 1.61 -4.62 3.11
CA ALA A 53 2.38 -5.20 2.03
C ALA A 53 2.74 -4.15 0.96
N LYS A 54 3.62 -4.55 0.05
CA LYS A 54 3.91 -3.84 -1.19
C LYS A 54 3.58 -4.75 -2.37
N LEU A 55 2.80 -4.23 -3.31
CA LEU A 55 2.33 -4.92 -4.49
C LEU A 55 3.06 -4.41 -5.74
N TYR A 56 3.42 -5.34 -6.59
CA TYR A 56 4.03 -5.14 -7.89
C TYR A 56 3.19 -5.82 -8.95
N ARG A 57 3.23 -5.25 -10.15
CA ARG A 57 2.58 -5.76 -11.35
C ARG A 57 3.64 -6.00 -12.41
N PHE A 58 3.58 -7.13 -13.08
CA PHE A 58 4.50 -7.44 -14.16
C PHE A 58 4.12 -6.69 -15.44
N ASP A 59 5.06 -5.91 -15.96
CA ASP A 59 4.93 -5.20 -17.23
C ASP A 59 5.44 -6.09 -18.36
N LYS A 60 4.52 -6.66 -19.14
CA LYS A 60 4.86 -7.63 -20.21
C LYS A 60 5.72 -6.99 -21.30
N ASP A 61 5.44 -5.75 -21.68
CA ASP A 61 6.17 -5.05 -22.75
C ASP A 61 7.60 -4.70 -22.33
N GLY A 62 7.79 -4.25 -21.09
CA GLY A 62 9.11 -3.94 -20.52
C GLY A 62 9.83 -5.14 -19.92
N ASN A 63 9.20 -6.32 -19.85
CA ASN A 63 9.68 -7.51 -19.17
C ASN A 63 10.23 -7.23 -17.75
N GLN A 64 9.49 -6.43 -16.97
CA GLN A 64 9.95 -5.93 -15.67
C GLN A 64 8.82 -5.79 -14.65
N TRP A 65 9.16 -5.89 -13.36
CA TRP A 65 8.22 -5.60 -12.27
C TRP A 65 8.11 -4.09 -12.05
N LYS A 66 6.88 -3.58 -11.97
CA LYS A 66 6.57 -2.18 -11.61
C LYS A 66 5.79 -2.14 -10.30
N GLU A 67 6.15 -1.24 -9.39
CA GLU A 67 5.40 -1.03 -8.15
C GLU A 67 3.98 -0.54 -8.48
N ARG A 68 2.97 -1.24 -7.94
CA ARG A 68 1.55 -0.93 -8.13
C ARG A 68 0.95 -0.22 -6.91
N GLY A 69 1.43 -0.54 -5.71
CA GLY A 69 1.01 0.14 -4.49
C GLY A 69 1.66 -0.40 -3.22
N ALA A 70 1.64 0.40 -2.17
CA ALA A 70 2.10 0.02 -0.83
C ALA A 70 1.05 0.42 0.21
N GLY A 71 0.56 -0.53 0.99
CA GLY A 71 -0.49 -0.27 1.97
C GLY A 71 -1.08 -1.55 2.58
N SER A 72 -2.36 -1.49 2.95
CA SER A 72 -3.07 -2.62 3.55
C SER A 72 -3.68 -3.48 2.44
N VAL A 73 -3.38 -4.78 2.48
CA VAL A 73 -4.05 -5.84 1.72
C VAL A 73 -4.99 -6.58 2.66
N LYS A 74 -6.22 -6.78 2.20
CA LYS A 74 -7.26 -7.52 2.91
C LYS A 74 -7.77 -8.67 2.07
N LEU A 75 -8.11 -9.76 2.75
CA LEU A 75 -8.98 -10.80 2.20
C LEU A 75 -10.35 -10.66 2.85
N LEU A 76 -11.33 -10.33 2.04
CA LEU A 76 -12.69 -10.01 2.46
C LEU A 76 -13.62 -11.13 2.03
N LYS A 77 -14.38 -11.68 2.98
CA LYS A 77 -15.39 -12.71 2.71
C LYS A 77 -16.78 -12.12 2.81
N HIS A 78 -17.53 -12.22 1.72
CA HIS A 78 -18.91 -11.76 1.68
C HIS A 78 -19.80 -12.59 2.61
N LYS A 79 -20.58 -11.90 3.47
CA LYS A 79 -21.40 -12.51 4.53
C LYS A 79 -22.44 -13.50 4.00
N GLU A 80 -23.12 -13.14 2.91
CA GLU A 80 -24.16 -14.00 2.31
C GLU A 80 -23.60 -15.01 1.29
N SER A 81 -22.89 -14.55 0.25
CA SER A 81 -22.42 -15.43 -0.82
C SER A 81 -21.22 -16.30 -0.45
N GLY A 82 -20.51 -15.97 0.63
CA GLY A 82 -19.30 -16.67 1.07
C GLY A 82 -18.08 -16.48 0.15
N LYS A 83 -18.21 -15.72 -0.94
CA LYS A 83 -17.12 -15.42 -1.87
C LYS A 83 -16.03 -14.61 -1.19
N VAL A 84 -14.78 -14.89 -1.52
CA VAL A 84 -13.62 -14.16 -1.00
C VAL A 84 -13.04 -13.30 -2.12
N ARG A 85 -12.68 -12.06 -1.80
CA ARG A 85 -11.92 -11.17 -2.68
C ARG A 85 -10.69 -10.61 -1.98
N LEU A 86 -9.66 -10.34 -2.76
CA LEU A 86 -8.51 -9.56 -2.35
C LEU A 86 -8.76 -8.10 -2.68
N VAL A 87 -8.64 -7.23 -1.68
CA VAL A 87 -8.68 -5.77 -1.85
C VAL A 87 -7.43 -5.19 -1.24
N MET A 88 -6.69 -4.37 -1.99
CA MET A 88 -5.53 -3.65 -1.48
C MET A 88 -5.67 -2.15 -1.74
N ARG A 89 -5.41 -1.34 -0.71
CA ARG A 89 -5.43 0.13 -0.78
C ARG A 89 -4.08 0.71 -0.46
N GLN A 90 -3.69 1.73 -1.21
CA GLN A 90 -2.46 2.48 -0.97
C GLN A 90 -2.56 3.30 0.32
N SER A 91 -1.45 3.35 1.07
CA SER A 91 -1.32 4.22 2.22
C SER A 91 -1.50 5.69 1.80
N LYS A 92 -2.10 6.50 2.67
CA LYS A 92 -2.38 7.94 2.47
C LYS A 92 -3.44 8.25 1.41
N THR A 93 -3.32 7.73 0.19
CA THR A 93 -4.27 8.05 -0.91
C THR A 93 -5.54 7.23 -0.87
N LEU A 94 -5.52 6.07 -0.19
CA LEU A 94 -6.64 5.12 -0.09
C LEU A 94 -7.15 4.58 -1.43
N LYS A 95 -6.42 4.85 -2.53
CA LYS A 95 -6.70 4.33 -3.86
C LYS A 95 -6.56 2.82 -3.87
N ILE A 96 -7.51 2.14 -4.49
CA ILE A 96 -7.46 0.70 -4.72
C ILE A 96 -6.33 0.42 -5.73
N CYS A 97 -5.49 -0.57 -5.41
CA CYS A 97 -4.40 -1.00 -6.28
C CYS A 97 -4.44 -2.51 -6.61
N ALA A 98 -5.34 -3.26 -5.97
CA ALA A 98 -5.80 -4.58 -6.37
C ALA A 98 -7.23 -4.79 -5.87
N ASN A 99 -8.07 -5.40 -6.70
CA ASN A 99 -9.45 -5.80 -6.40
C ASN A 99 -9.87 -6.95 -7.32
N HIS A 100 -9.82 -8.17 -6.82
CA HIS A 100 -10.23 -9.37 -7.56
C HIS A 100 -10.77 -10.47 -6.66
N LEU A 101 -11.63 -11.33 -7.22
CA LEU A 101 -12.07 -12.54 -6.54
C LEU A 101 -10.91 -13.52 -6.38
N VAL A 102 -10.87 -14.20 -5.24
CA VAL A 102 -10.01 -15.35 -5.00
C VAL A 102 -10.74 -16.57 -5.57
N LEU A 103 -10.15 -17.20 -6.58
CA LEU A 103 -10.74 -18.35 -7.26
C LEU A 103 -10.00 -19.64 -6.84
N PRO A 104 -10.68 -20.78 -6.69
CA PRO A 104 -10.01 -22.05 -6.38
C PRO A 104 -8.96 -22.51 -7.40
N THR A 105 -8.98 -21.93 -8.60
CA THR A 105 -8.02 -22.19 -9.68
C THR A 105 -6.80 -21.27 -9.65
N MET A 106 -6.77 -20.27 -8.75
CA MET A 106 -5.58 -19.44 -8.56
C MET A 106 -4.44 -20.29 -8.02
N SER A 107 -3.22 -20.00 -8.47
CA SER A 107 -2.01 -20.64 -7.99
C SER A 107 -1.07 -19.56 -7.52
N VAL A 108 -0.79 -19.57 -6.22
CA VAL A 108 0.22 -18.72 -5.61
C VAL A 108 1.54 -19.48 -5.59
N GLN A 109 2.60 -18.82 -6.06
CA GLN A 109 3.95 -19.37 -6.10
C GLN A 109 4.89 -18.47 -5.33
N GLU A 110 5.86 -19.04 -4.63
CA GLU A 110 6.94 -18.24 -4.04
C GLU A 110 7.74 -17.53 -5.15
N HIS A 111 8.10 -16.27 -4.92
CA HIS A 111 8.93 -15.56 -5.88
C HIS A 111 10.37 -16.09 -5.81
N ALA A 112 10.91 -16.52 -6.95
CA ALA A 112 12.30 -16.95 -7.02
C ALA A 112 13.25 -15.85 -6.52
N GLY A 113 14.06 -16.17 -5.50
CA GLY A 113 15.03 -15.23 -4.91
C GLY A 113 14.46 -14.26 -3.86
N ASN A 114 13.20 -14.39 -3.44
CA ASN A 114 12.65 -13.62 -2.32
C ASN A 114 11.62 -14.42 -1.52
N ASP A 115 12.06 -14.98 -0.39
CA ASP A 115 11.23 -15.73 0.57
C ASP A 115 10.14 -14.88 1.24
N LYS A 116 10.22 -13.55 1.09
CA LYS A 116 9.22 -12.59 1.58
C LYS A 116 8.18 -12.20 0.52
N SER A 117 8.18 -12.86 -0.64
CA SER A 117 7.28 -12.51 -1.74
C SER A 117 6.64 -13.72 -2.40
N CYS A 118 5.41 -13.55 -2.87
CA CYS A 118 4.71 -14.54 -3.69
C CYS A 118 4.09 -13.89 -4.93
N VAL A 119 3.86 -14.71 -5.96
CA VAL A 119 3.34 -14.31 -7.27
C VAL A 119 2.08 -15.10 -7.62
N TRP A 120 1.14 -14.45 -8.31
CA TRP A 120 -0.07 -15.10 -8.81
C TRP A 120 -0.66 -14.31 -9.99
N HIS A 121 -1.53 -14.97 -10.75
CA HIS A 121 -2.30 -14.34 -11.82
C HIS A 121 -3.72 -14.04 -11.34
N ALA A 122 -4.27 -12.90 -11.73
CA ALA A 122 -5.65 -12.52 -11.42
C ALA A 122 -6.27 -11.63 -12.50
N THR A 123 -7.58 -11.76 -12.68
CA THR A 123 -8.39 -10.80 -13.42
C THR A 123 -8.85 -9.70 -12.45
N ASP A 124 -8.18 -8.56 -12.49
CA ASP A 124 -8.25 -7.47 -11.51
C ASP A 124 -9.08 -6.27 -11.99
N PHE A 125 -9.77 -5.61 -11.06
CA PHE A 125 -10.66 -4.47 -11.31
C PHE A 125 -10.23 -3.18 -10.60
N ALA A 126 -8.97 -3.04 -10.19
CA ALA A 126 -8.52 -1.85 -9.44
C ALA A 126 -8.68 -0.53 -10.21
N ASP A 127 -8.63 -0.56 -11.55
CA ASP A 127 -8.72 0.63 -12.39
C ASP A 127 -10.15 0.89 -12.94
N GLY A 128 -11.16 0.13 -12.49
CA GLY A 128 -12.53 0.24 -12.99
C GLY A 128 -12.83 -0.53 -14.29
N GLU A 129 -11.88 -1.35 -14.75
CA GLU A 129 -12.02 -2.28 -15.86
C GLU A 129 -11.31 -3.60 -15.54
N LEU A 130 -11.78 -4.72 -16.09
CA LEU A 130 -11.17 -6.04 -15.84
C LEU A 130 -9.89 -6.20 -16.65
N LYS A 131 -8.78 -6.50 -15.97
CA LYS A 131 -7.46 -6.72 -16.56
C LYS A 131 -6.81 -7.99 -16.04
N ASP A 132 -6.25 -8.80 -16.93
CA ASP A 132 -5.44 -9.94 -16.53
C ASP A 132 -4.02 -9.49 -16.16
N GLU A 133 -3.72 -9.56 -14.87
CA GLU A 133 -2.48 -9.08 -14.27
C GLU A 133 -1.69 -10.24 -13.66
N LEU A 134 -0.37 -10.13 -13.73
CA LEU A 134 0.56 -10.97 -12.98
C LEU A 134 1.08 -10.12 -11.82
N PHE A 135 0.72 -10.51 -10.60
CA PHE A 135 1.06 -9.81 -9.38
C PHE A 135 2.25 -10.46 -8.67
N CYS A 136 3.00 -9.63 -7.95
CA CYS A 136 3.94 -10.04 -6.92
C CYS A 136 3.68 -9.20 -5.69
N ILE A 137 3.46 -9.83 -4.54
CA ILE A 137 3.28 -9.14 -3.27
C ILE A 137 4.42 -9.47 -2.33
N ARG A 138 4.91 -8.46 -1.62
CA ARG A 138 5.98 -8.58 -0.65
C ARG A 138 5.50 -8.14 0.73
N PHE A 139 5.71 -9.01 1.71
CA PHE A 139 5.41 -8.77 3.11
C PHE A 139 6.68 -8.44 3.91
N ALA A 140 6.51 -7.92 5.13
CA ALA A 140 7.63 -7.61 6.02
C ALA A 140 8.30 -8.88 6.60
N SER A 141 7.50 -9.93 6.83
CA SER A 141 7.93 -11.22 7.41
C SER A 141 7.43 -12.40 6.57
N VAL A 142 8.18 -13.50 6.62
CA VAL A 142 7.91 -14.73 5.85
C VAL A 142 6.64 -15.44 6.33
N GLU A 143 6.39 -15.44 7.64
CA GLU A 143 5.18 -16.05 8.26
C GLU A 143 3.87 -15.55 7.63
N ARG A 144 3.83 -14.28 7.22
CA ARG A 144 2.64 -13.67 6.60
C ARG A 144 2.35 -14.20 5.19
N ILE A 145 3.35 -14.77 4.51
CA ILE A 145 3.18 -15.33 3.17
C ILE A 145 2.48 -16.65 3.25
N TRP A 146 2.85 -17.50 4.21
CA TRP A 146 2.19 -18.79 4.42
C TRP A 146 0.69 -18.61 4.65
N LEU A 147 0.30 -17.66 5.51
CA LEU A 147 -1.09 -17.26 5.69
C LEU A 147 -1.76 -16.80 4.40
N CYS A 148 -1.03 -16.08 3.53
CA CYS A 148 -1.59 -15.62 2.26
C CYS A 148 -1.72 -16.78 1.25
N CYS A 149 -0.73 -17.66 1.15
CA CYS A 149 -0.70 -18.81 0.25
C CYS A 149 -1.66 -19.93 0.66
N GLU A 150 -2.03 -20.04 1.94
CA GLU A 150 -3.04 -21.01 2.39
C GLU A 150 -4.47 -20.55 2.09
N ILE A 151 -4.70 -19.23 2.05
CA ILE A 151 -6.04 -18.67 1.81
C ILE A 151 -6.29 -18.42 0.32
N LEU A 152 -5.24 -18.11 -0.45
CA LEU A 152 -5.27 -17.87 -1.90
C LEU A 152 -4.93 -19.12 -2.69
#